data_AF-A0A7V4PLE4-F1
#
_entry.id   AF-A0A7V4PLE4-F1
#
_cell.length_a   1.000
_cell.length_b   1.000
_cell.length_c   1.000
_cell.angle_alpha   90.00
_cell.angle_beta   90.00
_cell.angle_gamma   90.00
#
_symmetry.space_group_name_H-M   'P 1'
#
loop_
_entity.id
_entity.type
_entity.pdbx_description
1 polymer ?
#
loop_
_entity_poly.entity_id
_entity_poly.type
_entity_poly.pdbx_seq_one_letter_code
_entity_poly.pdbx_strand_id
1 'polypeptide(L)' 'MNSVLPIYYQIKQTIKNWIINREYLPGEKIPSENELADKFKVSRLTLRQALSHLIQEGFL' A
#
# COMPACT_ATOMS: atom_id res chain seq x y z
N MET A 1 -1.95 17.53 19.34
CA MET A 1 -2.40 16.13 19.17
C MET A 1 -1.65 15.54 17.99
N ASN A 2 -0.58 14.77 18.22
CA ASN A 2 0.15 14.09 17.14
C ASN A 2 -0.27 12.62 17.14
N SER A 3 -1.44 12.33 16.55
CA SER A 3 -1.86 10.95 16.33
C SER A 3 -1.11 10.43 15.11
N VAL A 4 0.02 9.77 15.35
CA VAL A 4 0.75 9.06 14.28
C VAL A 4 -0.15 7.90 13.84
N LEU A 5 -0.66 7.98 12.60
CA LEU A 5 -1.48 6.92 12.04
C LEU A 5 -0.67 5.60 12.01
N PRO A 6 -1.32 4.44 12.18
CA PRO A 6 -0.63 3.16 12.05
C PRO A 6 0.13 3.05 10.72
N ILE A 7 1.31 2.44 10.75
CA ILE A 7 2.20 2.43 9.57
C ILE A 7 1.54 1.74 8.35
N TYR A 8 0.77 0.67 8.57
CA TYR A 8 0.02 -0.01 7.50
C TYR A 8 -0.99 0.95 6.84
N TYR A 9 -1.60 1.84 7.62
CA TYR A 9 -2.56 2.81 7.12
C TYR A 9 -1.85 3.85 6.25
N GLN A 10 -0.68 4.33 6.66
CA GLN A 10 0.12 5.26 5.87
C GLN A 10 0.51 4.64 4.52
N ILE A 11 1.02 3.41 4.53
CA ILE A 11 1.39 2.67 3.31
C ILE A 11 0.17 2.47 2.40
N LYS A 12 -0.97 2.09 2.97
CA LYS A 12 -2.23 1.94 2.26
C LYS A 12 -2.58 3.21 1.49
N GLN A 13 -2.52 4.37 2.15
CA GLN A 13 -2.83 5.66 1.52
C GLN A 13 -1.82 6.00 0.41
N THR A 14 -0.53 5.71 0.61
CA THR A 14 0.48 5.93 -0.43
C THR A 14 0.19 5.10 -1.69
N ILE A 15 -0.06 3.79 -1.54
CA ILE A 15 -0.35 2.91 -2.68
C ILE A 15 -1.68 3.30 -3.34
N LYS A 16 -2.70 3.64 -2.54
CA LYS A 16 -3.97 4.17 -3.05
C LYS A 16 -3.78 5.41 -3.92
N ASN A 17 -2.93 6.34 -3.48
CA ASN A 17 -2.62 7.54 -4.24
C ASN A 17 -1.91 7.22 -5.55
N TRP A 18 -1.02 6.21 -5.59
CA TRP A 18 -0.41 5.77 -6.84
C TRP A 18 -1.46 5.30 -7.86
N ILE A 19 -2.48 4.55 -7.40
CA ILE A 19 -3.57 4.07 -8.25
C ILE A 19 -4.45 5.24 -8.72
N ILE A 20 -4.83 6.15 -7.82
CA ILE A 20 -5.67 7.32 -8.14
C ILE A 20 -4.97 8.27 -9.11
N ASN A 21 -3.66 8.49 -8.91
CA ASN A 21 -2.84 9.34 -9.75
C ASN A 21 -2.42 8.68 -11.07
N ARG A 22 -2.85 7.43 -11.31
CA ARG A 22 -2.49 6.62 -12.49
C ARG A 22 -0.99 6.43 -12.66
N GLU A 23 -0.25 6.35 -11.55
CA GLU A 23 1.14 5.87 -11.58
C GLU A 23 1.21 4.39 -11.98
N TYR A 24 0.15 3.64 -11.67
CA TYR A 24 -0.12 2.32 -12.21
C TYR A 24 -1.51 2.32 -12.82
N LEU A 25 -1.63 1.85 -14.07
CA LEU A 25 -2.90 1.74 -14.76
C LEU A 25 -3.68 0.49 -14.28
N PRO A 26 -5.02 0.49 -14.40
CA PRO A 26 -5.80 -0.70 -14.13
C PRO A 26 -5.30 -1.90 -14.96
N GLY A 27 -4.98 -3.00 -14.27
CA GLY A 27 -4.43 -4.21 -14.89
C GLY A 27 -2.90 -4.23 -14.99
N GLU A 28 -2.21 -3.12 -14.72
CA GLU A 28 -0.76 -3.14 -14.52
C GLU A 28 -0.40 -3.77 -13.18
N LYS A 29 0.74 -4.46 -13.17
CA LYS A 29 1.27 -5.04 -11.95
C LYS A 29 1.98 -3.97 -11.15
N ILE A 30 1.51 -3.75 -9.93
CA ILE A 30 2.29 -3.05 -8.91
C ILE A 30 3.52 -3.89 -8.51
N PRO A 31 4.54 -3.27 -7.89
CA PRO A 31 5.67 -4.03 -7.34
C PRO A 31 5.20 -5.12 -6.39
N SER A 32 5.95 -6.21 -6.32
CA SER A 32 5.63 -7.35 -5.46
C SER A 32 5.65 -6.99 -3.98
N GLU A 33 5.03 -7.84 -3.15
CA GLU A 33 5.01 -7.64 -1.69
C GLU A 33 6.43 -7.52 -1.12
N ASN A 34 7.40 -8.29 -1.62
CA ASN A 34 8.78 -8.18 -1.17
C ASN A 34 9.40 -6.82 -1.53
N GLU A 35 9.25 -6.37 -2.77
CA GLU A 35 9.81 -5.09 -3.24
C GLU A 35 9.20 -3.89 -2.50
N LEU A 36 7.89 -3.93 -2.25
CA LEU A 36 7.21 -2.90 -1.48
C LEU A 36 7.66 -2.91 -0.01
N ALA A 37 7.86 -4.08 0.59
CA ALA A 37 8.30 -4.18 1.99
C ALA A 37 9.70 -3.59 2.16
N ASP A 38 10.60 -3.86 1.22
CA ASP A 38 11.93 -3.27 1.16
C ASP A 38 11.88 -1.76 0.89
N LYS A 39 11.04 -1.31 -0.05
CA LYS A 39 10.85 0.12 -0.37
C LYS A 39 10.35 0.92 0.82
N PHE A 40 9.39 0.39 1.57
CA PHE A 40 8.82 1.05 2.74
C PHE A 40 9.62 0.76 4.03
N LYS A 41 10.62 -0.12 3.99
CA LYS A 41 11.41 -0.58 5.15
C LYS A 41 10.52 -1.09 6.28
N VAL A 42 9.54 -1.92 5.95
CA VAL A 42 8.60 -2.51 6.92
C VAL A 42 8.58 -4.04 6.81
N SER A 43 8.00 -4.69 7.82
CA SER A 43 7.76 -6.12 7.75
C SER A 43 6.75 -6.47 6.65
N ARG A 44 6.89 -7.65 6.05
CA ARG A 44 5.90 -8.19 5.11
C ARG A 44 4.50 -8.29 5.71
N LEU A 45 4.39 -8.60 7.00
CA LEU A 45 3.10 -8.66 7.69
C LEU A 45 2.36 -7.31 7.65
N THR A 46 3.09 -6.24 7.92
CA THR A 46 2.58 -4.87 7.89
C THR A 46 2.13 -4.47 6.50
N LEU A 47 2.92 -4.81 5.48
CA LEU A 47 2.57 -4.53 4.10
C LEU A 47 1.35 -5.35 3.64
N ARG A 48 1.33 -6.65 3.96
CA ARG A 48 0.21 -7.55 3.64
C ARG A 48 -1.09 -7.03 4.23
N GLN A 49 -1.06 -6.47 5.44
CA GLN A 49 -2.21 -5.80 6.03
C GLN A 49 -2.67 -4.61 5.17
N ALA A 50 -1.76 -3.71 4.79
CA ALA A 50 -2.08 -2.57 3.94
C ALA A 50 -2.69 -2.99 2.58
N LEU A 51 -2.09 -3.97 1.91
CA LEU A 51 -2.58 -4.51 0.63
C LEU A 51 -3.95 -5.19 0.79
N SER A 52 -4.14 -5.97 1.86
CA SER A 52 -5.43 -6.62 2.14
C SER A 52 -6.57 -5.61 2.30
N HIS A 53 -6.30 -4.47 2.94
CA HIS A 53 -7.28 -3.38 3.02
C HIS A 53 -7.57 -2.72 1.66
N LEU A 54 -6.57 -2.59 0.78
CA LEU A 54 -6.81 -2.06 -0.57
C LEU A 54 -7.66 -3.00 -1.43
N ILE A 55 -7.41 -4.31 -1.33
CA ILE A 55 -8.22 -5.34 -1.99
C ILE A 55 -9.66 -5.29 -1.49
N GLN A 56 -9.85 -5.21 -0.17
CA GLN A 56 -11.19 -5.10 0.43
C GLN A 56 -11.92 -3.81 0.01
N GLU A 57 -11.18 -2.70 -0.20
CA GLU A 57 -11.74 -1.45 -0.71
C GLU A 57 -11.94 -1.44 -2.25
N GLY A 58 -11.50 -2.48 -2.97
CA GLY A 58 -11.63 -2.60 -4.43
C GLY A 58 -10.62 -1.77 -5.23
N PHE A 59 -9.52 -1.35 -4.61
CA PHE A 59 -8.42 -0.66 -5.31
C PHE A 59 -7.40 -1.62 -5.92
N LEU A 60 -7.33 -2.86 -5.42
CA LEU A 60 -6.45 -3.93 -5.88
C LEU A 60 -7.22 -5.24 -6.08
#